data_AF-A0AAW1NNS9-F1
#
_entry.id   AF-A0AAW1NNS9-F1
#
_cell.length_a   1.000
_cell.length_b   1.000
_cell.length_c   1.000
_cell.angle_alpha   90.00
_cell.angle_beta   90.00
_cell.angle_gamma   90.00
#
_symmetry.space_group_name_H-M   'P 1'
#
loop_
_entity.id
_entity.type
_entity.pdbx_description
1 polymer ?
#
loop_
_entity_poly.entity_id
_entity_poly.type
_entity_poly.pdbx_seq_one_letter_code
_entity_poly.pdbx_strand_id
1 'polypeptide(L)'
;MFSDVQRIKRQVIAITLLVSLCTFSGIFLAIVALAPHLPLLSKMSVPHMHVLAALSGTLMIARSPATAVAVLRETDGKGPYCSLVMAVVVMKDVLVFICFAINIEYVRVVMNSESGAMRAYDFLLPFLGLAMSVCLGLVAGIAVSLVLNWRASTLRPFAAISRRLGAAFTTRVKTVALAALAMSIFYLAEQLGAEPLLTCVLAGIVVSNRKGDQGGGQAAHDELKASLAHVMPVVNMAFFGLAGASVRLKPLVATLWAGAVLFAVRLAAVFMGSWLGAFIGGTPSEHRSKIWQGMITQAGVALGLTKIVSQRFPTWGPDFAALMVSVILFNLLAGPPLFKAAVVSAGEARALHLTPSSSPPNTPRSEHKHMRHAAKHLDSSTKANPAVDSYLGRNSADRLAVTGEQAV
;
A
#
# COMPACT_ATOMS: atom_id res chain seq x y z
N MET A 1 6.04 5.01 -12.93
CA MET A 1 5.82 3.78 -12.13
C MET A 1 6.31 2.53 -12.85
N PHE A 2 5.68 2.05 -13.94
CA PHE A 2 6.16 0.83 -14.64
C PHE A 2 7.57 0.99 -15.26
N SER A 3 7.88 2.16 -15.82
CA SER A 3 9.22 2.49 -16.35
C SER A 3 10.31 2.49 -15.26
N ASP A 4 9.96 2.93 -14.05
CA ASP A 4 10.88 3.02 -12.91
C ASP A 4 11.07 1.65 -12.25
N VAL A 5 9.98 0.87 -12.15
CA VAL A 5 10.01 -0.53 -11.68
C VAL A 5 10.83 -1.41 -12.63
N GLN A 6 10.78 -1.17 -13.95
CA GLN A 6 11.61 -1.92 -14.90
C GLN A 6 13.11 -1.76 -14.64
N ARG A 7 13.56 -0.59 -14.13
CA ARG A 7 14.98 -0.36 -13.79
C ARG A 7 15.42 -1.13 -12.54
N ILE A 8 14.53 -1.31 -11.57
CA ILE A 8 14.81 -2.03 -10.32
C ILE A 8 14.21 -3.45 -10.28
N LYS A 9 13.76 -3.99 -11.43
CA LYS A 9 13.01 -5.25 -11.51
C LYS A 9 13.73 -6.43 -10.81
N ARG A 10 15.05 -6.51 -10.99
CA ARG A 10 15.87 -7.58 -10.39
C ARG A 10 15.85 -7.49 -8.87
N GLN A 11 15.98 -6.28 -8.32
CA GLN A 11 15.91 -6.03 -6.88
C GLN A 11 14.53 -6.40 -6.33
N VAL A 12 13.47 -5.92 -6.98
CA VAL A 12 12.08 -6.15 -6.55
C VAL A 12 11.76 -7.63 -6.53
N ILE A 13 12.09 -8.37 -7.60
CA ILE A 13 11.81 -9.81 -7.69
C ILE A 13 12.61 -10.58 -6.63
N ALA A 14 13.92 -10.33 -6.51
CA ALA A 14 14.78 -11.04 -5.57
C ALA A 14 14.34 -10.80 -4.11
N ILE A 15 14.08 -9.55 -3.73
CA ILE A 15 13.59 -9.21 -2.38
C ILE A 15 12.22 -9.83 -2.13
N THR A 16 11.29 -9.73 -3.08
CA THR A 16 9.93 -10.26 -2.90
C THR A 16 9.96 -11.77 -2.68
N LEU A 17 10.69 -12.51 -3.52
CA LEU A 17 10.76 -13.97 -3.42
C LEU A 17 11.45 -14.43 -2.14
N LEU A 18 12.60 -13.84 -1.78
CA LEU A 18 13.36 -14.26 -0.61
C LEU A 18 12.72 -13.85 0.71
N VAL A 19 12.14 -12.64 0.81
CA VAL A 19 11.34 -12.27 1.99
C VAL A 19 10.17 -13.23 2.15
N SER A 20 9.47 -13.55 1.06
CA SER A 20 8.31 -14.45 1.12
C SER A 20 8.71 -15.87 1.52
N LEU A 21 9.78 -16.41 0.91
CA LEU A 21 10.30 -17.75 1.24
C LEU A 21 10.78 -17.83 2.69
N CYS A 22 11.65 -16.92 3.13
CA CYS A 22 12.16 -16.92 4.50
C CYS A 22 11.03 -16.75 5.52
N THR A 23 10.07 -15.84 5.25
CA THR A 23 8.94 -15.61 6.16
C THR A 23 8.03 -16.84 6.23
N PHE A 24 7.71 -17.44 5.08
CA PHE A 24 6.90 -18.65 5.01
C PHE A 24 7.56 -19.80 5.77
N SER A 25 8.80 -20.12 5.44
CA SER A 25 9.54 -21.23 6.07
C SER A 25 9.78 -21.00 7.56
N GLY A 26 10.17 -19.77 7.95
CA GLY A 26 10.40 -19.44 9.36
C GLY A 26 9.14 -19.57 10.20
N ILE A 27 8.00 -19.08 9.71
CA ILE A 27 6.73 -19.18 10.43
C ILE A 27 6.18 -20.60 10.39
N PHE A 28 6.32 -21.31 9.29
CA PHE A 28 5.93 -22.72 9.20
C PHE A 28 6.65 -23.53 10.29
N LEU A 29 7.98 -23.43 10.34
CA LEU A 29 8.80 -24.14 11.33
C LEU A 29 8.45 -23.70 12.77
N ALA A 30 8.23 -22.41 12.99
CA ALA A 30 7.84 -21.93 14.31
C ALA A 30 6.47 -22.45 14.75
N ILE A 31 5.47 -22.50 13.86
CA ILE A 31 4.16 -23.06 14.21
C ILE A 31 4.27 -24.55 14.53
N VAL A 32 5.03 -25.31 13.74
CA VAL A 32 5.28 -26.74 14.02
C VAL A 32 5.97 -26.91 15.38
N ALA A 33 6.97 -26.08 15.69
CA ALA A 33 7.67 -26.11 16.97
C ALA A 33 6.80 -25.69 18.16
N LEU A 34 5.91 -24.70 17.97
CA LEU A 34 4.99 -24.22 19.01
C LEU A 34 3.73 -25.10 19.15
N ALA A 35 3.47 -26.02 18.22
CA ALA A 35 2.25 -26.82 18.21
C ALA A 35 1.94 -27.56 19.53
N PRO A 36 2.93 -28.17 20.22
CA PRO A 36 2.68 -28.84 21.50
C PRO A 36 2.19 -27.90 22.61
N HIS A 37 2.55 -26.62 22.53
CA HIS A 37 2.24 -25.60 23.54
C HIS A 37 0.96 -24.80 23.22
N LEU A 38 0.40 -24.97 22.02
CA LEU A 38 -0.79 -24.27 21.57
C LEU A 38 -2.04 -25.14 21.79
N PRO A 39 -3.03 -24.72 22.60
CA PRO A 39 -4.25 -25.49 22.85
C PRO A 39 -5.00 -25.88 21.56
N LEU A 40 -4.94 -25.01 20.54
CA LEU A 40 -5.53 -25.25 19.22
C LEU A 40 -4.86 -26.40 18.46
N LEU A 41 -3.53 -26.48 18.49
CA LEU A 41 -2.75 -27.38 17.64
C LEU A 41 -2.38 -28.69 18.34
N SER A 42 -2.25 -28.68 19.68
CA SER A 42 -1.88 -29.84 20.48
C SER A 42 -2.82 -31.05 20.33
N LYS A 43 -4.07 -30.82 19.94
CA LYS A 43 -5.10 -31.86 19.74
C LYS A 43 -5.29 -32.27 18.27
N MET A 44 -4.57 -31.63 17.36
CA MET A 44 -4.73 -31.86 15.91
C MET A 44 -3.77 -32.94 15.42
N SER A 45 -4.17 -33.66 14.38
CA SER A 45 -3.28 -34.61 13.72
C SER A 45 -2.18 -33.86 12.94
N VAL A 46 -1.08 -34.56 12.69
CA VAL A 46 0.10 -34.00 12.01
C VAL A 46 -0.24 -33.34 10.65
N PRO A 47 -1.10 -33.91 9.78
CA PRO A 47 -1.50 -33.25 8.53
C PRO A 47 -2.26 -31.93 8.76
N HIS A 48 -3.15 -31.88 9.75
CA HIS A 48 -3.92 -30.69 10.08
C HIS A 48 -3.00 -29.58 10.59
N MET A 49 -2.05 -29.92 11.46
CA MET A 49 -1.04 -29.00 11.97
C MET A 49 -0.19 -28.39 10.84
N HIS A 50 0.31 -29.21 9.89
CA HIS A 50 1.12 -28.71 8.78
C HIS A 50 0.35 -27.75 7.87
N VAL A 51 -0.92 -28.03 7.63
CA VAL A 51 -1.81 -27.17 6.84
C VAL A 51 -2.01 -25.81 7.52
N LEU A 52 -2.26 -25.80 8.84
CA LEU A 52 -2.35 -24.57 9.63
C LEU A 52 -1.02 -23.80 9.68
N ALA A 53 0.11 -24.51 9.75
CA ALA A 53 1.45 -23.91 9.66
C ALA A 53 1.69 -23.26 8.30
N ALA A 54 1.29 -23.92 7.21
CA ALA A 54 1.39 -23.38 5.85
C ALA A 54 0.50 -22.15 5.65
N LEU A 55 -0.74 -22.20 6.17
CA LEU A 55 -1.66 -21.07 6.13
C LEU A 55 -1.13 -19.88 6.94
N SER A 56 -0.60 -20.13 8.13
CA SER A 56 0.07 -19.12 8.97
C SER A 56 1.26 -18.49 8.24
N GLY A 57 2.12 -19.31 7.63
CA GLY A 57 3.26 -18.85 6.85
C GLY A 57 2.84 -17.93 5.71
N THR A 58 1.80 -18.32 4.96
CA THR A 58 1.23 -17.53 3.87
C THR A 58 0.69 -16.18 4.36
N LEU A 59 -0.06 -16.19 5.45
CA LEU A 59 -0.64 -14.98 6.05
C LEU A 59 0.45 -14.03 6.56
N MET A 60 1.56 -14.56 7.06
CA MET A 60 2.70 -13.77 7.54
C MET A 60 3.51 -13.09 6.43
N ILE A 61 3.42 -13.57 5.18
CA ILE A 61 3.99 -12.87 4.02
C ILE A 61 3.30 -11.52 3.82
N ALA A 62 2.00 -11.39 4.17
CA ALA A 62 1.22 -10.16 3.96
C ALA A 62 1.90 -8.92 4.55
N ARG A 63 1.80 -7.80 3.82
CA ARG A 63 2.23 -6.46 4.24
C ARG A 63 1.06 -5.51 4.08
N SER A 64 1.06 -4.41 4.82
CA SER A 64 0.10 -3.34 4.56
C SER A 64 0.68 -2.29 3.59
N PRO A 65 0.07 -2.10 2.41
CA PRO A 65 0.42 -0.99 1.52
C PRO A 65 -0.07 0.35 2.06
N ALA A 66 -1.23 0.37 2.72
CA ALA A 66 -1.84 1.57 3.26
C ALA A 66 -0.96 2.26 4.33
N THR A 67 -0.39 1.49 5.27
CA THR A 67 0.53 2.06 6.27
C THR A 67 1.83 2.53 5.66
N ALA A 68 2.36 1.83 4.63
CA ALA A 68 3.55 2.28 3.93
C ALA A 68 3.31 3.63 3.25
N VAL A 69 2.19 3.77 2.55
CA VAL A 69 1.78 5.05 1.93
C VAL A 69 1.57 6.14 2.99
N ALA A 70 0.98 5.81 4.14
CA ALA A 70 0.78 6.78 5.23
C ALA A 70 2.11 7.32 5.78
N VAL A 71 3.06 6.44 6.10
CA VAL A 71 4.39 6.84 6.59
C VAL A 71 5.14 7.67 5.55
N LEU A 72 5.07 7.29 4.27
CA LEU A 72 5.71 8.06 3.20
C LEU A 72 5.06 9.43 2.98
N ARG A 73 3.74 9.54 3.12
CA ARG A 73 3.04 10.83 3.07
C ARG A 73 3.39 11.71 4.27
N GLU A 74 3.43 11.13 5.46
CA GLU A 74 3.80 11.84 6.70
C GLU A 74 5.24 12.38 6.65
N THR A 75 6.16 11.62 6.05
CA THR A 75 7.59 11.99 5.97
C THR A 75 7.97 12.79 4.72
N ASP A 76 7.02 13.02 3.79
CA ASP A 76 7.30 13.38 2.38
C ASP A 76 8.48 12.54 1.81
N GLY A 77 8.43 11.23 2.07
CA GLY A 77 9.47 10.27 1.78
C GLY A 77 9.68 10.08 0.27
N LYS A 78 10.81 10.54 -0.27
CA LYS A 78 11.11 10.45 -1.71
C LYS A 78 12.57 10.14 -1.98
N GLY A 79 12.79 8.99 -2.61
CA GLY A 79 14.08 8.58 -3.16
C GLY A 79 14.09 7.11 -3.58
N PRO A 80 15.27 6.56 -3.93
CA PRO A 80 15.42 5.18 -4.36
C PRO A 80 15.00 4.15 -3.30
N TYR A 81 15.24 4.38 -2.01
CA TYR A 81 14.83 3.48 -0.91
C TYR A 81 13.30 3.42 -0.80
N CYS A 82 12.63 4.57 -0.73
CA CYS A 82 11.16 4.65 -0.66
C CYS A 82 10.51 3.99 -1.88
N SER A 83 11.08 4.22 -3.07
CA SER A 83 10.59 3.66 -4.33
C SER A 83 10.75 2.14 -4.39
N LEU A 84 11.88 1.61 -3.89
CA LEU A 84 12.14 0.18 -3.80
C LEU A 84 11.19 -0.51 -2.81
N VAL A 85 11.00 0.08 -1.61
CA VAL A 85 10.05 -0.45 -0.63
C VAL A 85 8.65 -0.50 -1.22
N MET A 86 8.16 0.58 -1.85
CA MET A 86 6.83 0.61 -2.46
C MET A 86 6.67 -0.41 -3.58
N ALA A 87 7.68 -0.59 -4.43
CA ALA A 87 7.64 -1.57 -5.51
C ALA A 87 7.56 -3.01 -4.97
N VAL A 88 8.35 -3.33 -3.93
CA VAL A 88 8.31 -4.64 -3.26
C VAL A 88 6.96 -4.86 -2.57
N VAL A 89 6.43 -3.85 -1.88
CA VAL A 89 5.12 -3.94 -1.20
C VAL A 89 4.02 -4.29 -2.19
N VAL A 90 3.93 -3.55 -3.31
CA VAL A 90 2.91 -3.78 -4.34
C VAL A 90 3.05 -5.17 -4.99
N MET A 91 4.26 -5.58 -5.33
CA MET A 91 4.51 -6.89 -5.94
C MET A 91 4.18 -8.03 -4.96
N LYS A 92 4.56 -7.87 -3.69
CA LYS A 92 4.30 -8.87 -2.65
C LYS A 92 2.83 -9.05 -2.35
N ASP A 93 2.03 -7.98 -2.38
CA ASP A 93 0.60 -8.07 -2.13
C ASP A 93 -0.10 -8.98 -3.16
N VAL A 94 0.27 -8.90 -4.44
CA VAL A 94 -0.25 -9.80 -5.48
C VAL A 94 0.15 -11.26 -5.20
N LEU A 95 1.42 -11.49 -4.84
CA LEU A 95 1.91 -12.82 -4.48
C LEU A 95 1.14 -13.43 -3.31
N VAL A 96 0.87 -12.64 -2.27
CA VAL A 96 0.13 -13.07 -1.08
C VAL A 96 -1.27 -13.57 -1.44
N PHE A 97 -1.99 -12.86 -2.31
CA PHE A 97 -3.33 -13.31 -2.73
C PHE A 97 -3.28 -14.63 -3.50
N ILE A 98 -2.31 -14.81 -4.39
CA ILE A 98 -2.13 -16.07 -5.14
C ILE A 98 -1.81 -17.21 -4.17
N CYS A 99 -0.82 -17.01 -3.30
CA CYS A 99 -0.45 -18.02 -2.30
C CYS A 99 -1.61 -18.34 -1.35
N PHE A 100 -2.37 -17.33 -0.91
CA PHE A 100 -3.51 -17.52 -0.02
C PHE A 100 -4.64 -18.30 -0.70
N ALA A 101 -4.98 -17.98 -1.95
CA ALA A 101 -5.99 -18.69 -2.71
C ALA A 101 -5.65 -20.19 -2.89
N ILE A 102 -4.38 -20.50 -3.15
CA ILE A 102 -3.93 -21.91 -3.24
C ILE A 102 -3.98 -22.57 -1.86
N ASN A 103 -3.50 -21.89 -0.82
CA ASN A 103 -3.38 -22.47 0.52
C ASN A 103 -4.74 -22.71 1.17
N ILE A 104 -5.71 -21.79 1.02
CA ILE A 104 -7.04 -21.93 1.62
C ILE A 104 -7.83 -23.11 1.03
N GLU A 105 -7.62 -23.40 -0.26
CA GLU A 105 -8.19 -24.59 -0.88
C GLU A 105 -7.48 -25.86 -0.43
N TYR A 106 -6.15 -25.83 -0.34
CA TYR A 106 -5.39 -26.95 0.23
C TYR A 106 -5.85 -27.27 1.66
N VAL A 107 -6.10 -26.24 2.48
CA VAL A 107 -6.66 -26.38 3.82
C VAL A 107 -8.03 -27.06 3.77
N ARG A 108 -8.93 -26.61 2.89
CA ARG A 108 -10.26 -27.20 2.72
C ARG A 108 -10.16 -28.70 2.37
N VAL A 109 -9.31 -29.07 1.42
CA VAL A 109 -9.16 -30.45 0.98
C VAL A 109 -8.67 -31.34 2.12
N VAL A 110 -7.60 -30.94 2.82
CA VAL A 110 -7.03 -31.76 3.89
C VAL A 110 -7.97 -31.85 5.11
N MET A 111 -8.62 -30.74 5.48
CA MET A 111 -9.51 -30.70 6.65
C MET A 111 -10.83 -31.47 6.43
N ASN A 112 -11.27 -31.63 5.18
CA ASN A 112 -12.50 -32.35 4.83
C ASN A 112 -12.25 -33.81 4.37
N SER A 113 -10.99 -34.21 4.19
CA SER A 113 -10.66 -35.56 3.75
C SER A 113 -10.71 -36.54 4.92
N GLU A 114 -11.88 -37.13 5.18
CA GLU A 114 -12.00 -38.25 6.14
C GLU A 114 -11.30 -39.54 5.64
N SER A 115 -11.09 -39.68 4.33
CA SER A 115 -10.65 -40.93 3.69
C SER A 115 -9.27 -40.89 3.02
N GLY A 116 -8.52 -39.78 3.10
CA GLY A 116 -7.14 -39.67 2.60
C GLY A 116 -6.95 -39.81 1.07
N ALA A 117 -8.00 -40.15 0.31
CA ALA A 117 -7.96 -40.25 -1.14
C ALA A 117 -8.20 -38.87 -1.77
N MET A 118 -7.13 -38.10 -1.98
CA MET A 118 -7.18 -36.91 -2.82
C MET A 118 -7.54 -37.31 -4.25
N ARG A 119 -8.73 -36.95 -4.71
CA ARG A 119 -9.10 -37.18 -6.11
C ARG A 119 -8.43 -36.11 -6.97
N ALA A 120 -8.07 -36.44 -8.21
CA ALA A 120 -7.39 -35.50 -9.10
C ALA A 120 -8.18 -34.19 -9.31
N TYR A 121 -9.51 -34.21 -9.19
CA TYR A 121 -10.33 -33.01 -9.27
C TYR A 121 -10.13 -32.05 -8.08
N ASP A 122 -9.86 -32.57 -6.86
CA ASP A 122 -9.63 -31.74 -5.66
C ASP A 122 -8.35 -30.90 -5.80
N PHE A 123 -7.39 -31.41 -6.58
CA PHE A 123 -6.16 -30.69 -6.90
C PHE A 123 -6.35 -29.65 -8.02
N LEU A 124 -7.25 -29.88 -8.97
CA LEU A 124 -7.43 -29.01 -10.14
C LEU A 124 -8.36 -27.81 -9.87
N LEU A 125 -9.34 -27.99 -8.99
CA LEU A 125 -10.35 -26.97 -8.65
C LEU A 125 -9.77 -25.61 -8.18
N PRO A 126 -8.69 -25.57 -7.37
CA PRO A 126 -8.07 -24.30 -6.95
C PRO A 126 -7.43 -23.53 -8.10
N PHE A 127 -6.80 -24.24 -9.05
CA PHE A 127 -6.20 -23.61 -10.23
C PHE A 127 -7.27 -23.06 -11.16
N LEU A 128 -8.40 -23.76 -11.28
CA LEU A 128 -9.54 -23.26 -12.06
C LEU A 128 -10.14 -22.01 -11.41
N GLY A 129 -10.32 -22.00 -10.09
CA GLY A 129 -10.77 -20.80 -9.36
C GLY A 129 -9.81 -19.61 -9.54
N LEU A 130 -8.50 -19.85 -9.51
CA LEU A 130 -7.49 -18.83 -9.77
C LEU A 130 -7.57 -18.31 -11.22
N ALA A 131 -7.67 -19.19 -12.21
CA ALA A 131 -7.81 -18.81 -13.62
C ALA A 131 -9.10 -18.01 -13.85
N MET A 132 -10.21 -18.40 -13.22
CA MET A 132 -11.47 -17.67 -13.23
C MET A 132 -11.34 -16.29 -12.60
N SER A 133 -10.61 -16.17 -11.49
CA SER A 133 -10.32 -14.87 -10.84
C SER A 133 -9.54 -13.94 -11.76
N VAL A 134 -8.58 -14.47 -12.49
CA VAL A 134 -7.80 -13.70 -13.46
C VAL A 134 -8.68 -13.22 -14.60
N CYS A 135 -9.45 -14.13 -15.21
CA CYS A 135 -10.36 -13.80 -16.31
C CYS A 135 -11.39 -12.75 -15.88
N LEU A 136 -12.08 -12.98 -14.76
CA LEU A 136 -13.08 -12.07 -14.23
C LEU A 136 -12.46 -10.72 -13.84
N GLY A 137 -11.25 -10.70 -13.28
CA GLY A 137 -10.52 -9.49 -12.93
C GLY A 137 -10.18 -8.64 -14.16
N LEU A 138 -9.79 -9.28 -15.27
CA LEU A 138 -9.53 -8.59 -16.54
C LEU A 138 -10.81 -7.96 -17.09
N VAL A 139 -11.91 -8.70 -17.12
CA VAL A 139 -13.24 -8.23 -17.58
C VAL A 139 -13.75 -7.10 -16.67
N ALA A 140 -13.65 -7.27 -15.36
CA ALA A 140 -14.03 -6.29 -14.36
C ALA A 140 -13.25 -4.98 -14.51
N GLY A 141 -11.94 -5.05 -14.80
CA GLY A 141 -11.13 -3.87 -15.07
C GLY A 141 -11.59 -3.09 -16.30
N ILE A 142 -12.05 -3.80 -17.34
CA ILE A 142 -12.68 -3.17 -18.51
C ILE A 142 -14.00 -2.52 -18.12
N ALA A 143 -14.87 -3.22 -17.37
CA ALA A 143 -16.14 -2.68 -16.90
C ALA A 143 -15.98 -1.41 -16.05
N VAL A 144 -15.03 -1.40 -15.11
CA VAL A 144 -14.67 -0.20 -14.32
C VAL A 144 -14.18 0.92 -15.23
N SER A 145 -13.34 0.61 -16.22
CA SER A 145 -12.87 1.60 -17.19
C SER A 145 -14.01 2.20 -18.02
N LEU A 146 -15.04 1.42 -18.34
CA LEU A 146 -16.23 1.90 -19.05
C LEU A 146 -17.05 2.87 -18.20
N VAL A 147 -17.23 2.59 -16.90
CA VAL A 147 -17.92 3.49 -15.97
C VAL A 147 -17.16 4.80 -15.79
N LEU A 148 -15.83 4.74 -15.66
CA LEU A 148 -14.99 5.94 -15.54
C LEU A 148 -15.07 6.81 -16.80
N ASN A 149 -14.92 6.20 -17.97
CA ASN A 149 -14.96 6.91 -19.25
C ASN A 149 -16.38 7.27 -19.73
N TRP A 150 -17.41 6.90 -18.96
CA TRP A 150 -18.80 7.20 -19.32
C TRP A 150 -19.02 8.71 -19.33
N ARG A 151 -19.43 9.23 -20.49
CA ARG A 151 -19.77 10.64 -20.67
C ARG A 151 -21.26 10.84 -20.47
N ALA A 152 -21.62 11.84 -19.66
CA ALA A 152 -23.03 12.17 -19.41
C ALA A 152 -23.80 12.54 -20.70
N SER A 153 -23.08 12.97 -21.75
CA SER A 153 -23.63 13.25 -23.08
C SER A 153 -24.11 12.02 -23.85
N THR A 154 -23.75 10.81 -23.42
CA THR A 154 -24.17 9.54 -24.07
C THR A 154 -25.68 9.30 -23.95
N LEU A 155 -26.32 9.78 -22.87
CA LEU A 155 -27.77 9.71 -22.70
C LEU A 155 -28.35 11.12 -22.67
N ARG A 156 -29.10 11.50 -23.72
CA ARG A 156 -29.74 12.83 -23.87
C ARG A 156 -30.47 13.34 -22.60
N PRO A 157 -31.27 12.54 -21.86
CA PRO A 157 -31.92 13.03 -20.63
C PRO A 157 -30.91 13.26 -19.49
N PHE A 158 -29.92 12.39 -19.34
CA PHE A 158 -28.87 12.53 -18.32
C PHE A 158 -27.93 13.70 -18.62
N ALA A 159 -27.70 14.01 -19.89
CA ALA A 159 -26.95 15.19 -20.35
C ALA A 159 -27.65 16.51 -20.01
N ALA A 160 -29.00 16.53 -20.00
CA ALA A 160 -29.78 17.69 -19.59
C ALA A 160 -29.74 17.88 -18.07
N ILE A 161 -29.85 16.78 -17.31
CA ILE A 161 -29.80 16.78 -15.83
C ILE A 161 -28.40 17.15 -15.33
N SER A 162 -27.35 16.55 -15.88
CA SER A 162 -25.95 16.83 -15.50
C SER A 162 -25.55 18.29 -15.80
N ARG A 163 -26.04 18.89 -16.89
CA ARG A 163 -25.83 20.33 -17.16
C ARG A 163 -26.51 21.23 -16.12
N ARG A 164 -27.65 20.80 -15.55
CA ARG A 164 -28.37 21.54 -14.52
C ARG A 164 -27.77 21.38 -13.12
N LEU A 165 -27.34 20.16 -12.76
CA LEU A 165 -26.84 19.81 -11.43
C LEU A 165 -25.32 19.95 -11.26
N GLY A 166 -24.59 20.20 -12.35
CA GLY A 166 -23.15 20.45 -12.36
C GLY A 166 -22.27 19.21 -12.25
N ALA A 167 -20.96 19.41 -12.44
CA ALA A 167 -19.95 18.33 -12.47
C ALA A 167 -19.84 17.53 -11.16
N ALA A 168 -20.17 18.15 -10.02
CA ALA A 168 -20.18 17.49 -8.72
C ALA A 168 -21.22 16.36 -8.63
N PHE A 169 -22.41 16.55 -9.23
CA PHE A 169 -23.44 15.52 -9.29
C PHE A 169 -22.97 14.32 -10.11
N THR A 170 -22.39 14.55 -11.29
CA THR A 170 -21.86 13.48 -12.15
C THR A 170 -20.77 12.68 -11.43
N THR A 171 -19.87 13.34 -10.71
CA THR A 171 -18.82 12.68 -9.91
C THR A 171 -19.41 11.79 -8.81
N ARG A 172 -20.45 12.26 -8.11
CA ARG A 172 -21.15 11.46 -7.09
C ARG A 172 -21.85 10.24 -7.68
N VAL A 173 -22.57 10.41 -8.80
CA VAL A 173 -23.24 9.29 -9.49
C VAL A 173 -22.22 8.24 -9.92
N LYS A 174 -21.09 8.66 -10.52
CA LYS A 174 -20.01 7.74 -10.88
C LYS A 174 -19.40 7.05 -9.67
N THR A 175 -19.22 7.76 -8.56
CA THR A 175 -18.72 7.17 -7.31
C THR A 175 -19.65 6.08 -6.77
N VAL A 176 -20.97 6.31 -6.78
CA VAL A 176 -21.97 5.31 -6.39
C VAL A 176 -21.98 4.13 -7.37
N ALA A 177 -21.92 4.40 -8.68
CA ALA A 177 -21.88 3.36 -9.71
C ALA A 177 -20.62 2.48 -9.59
N LEU A 178 -19.46 3.09 -9.30
CA LEU A 178 -18.21 2.36 -9.05
C LEU A 178 -18.29 1.50 -7.80
N ALA A 179 -18.86 2.01 -6.70
CA ALA A 179 -19.05 1.25 -5.48
C ALA A 179 -20.00 0.06 -5.69
N ALA A 180 -21.13 0.29 -6.37
CA ALA A 180 -22.07 -0.76 -6.73
C ALA A 180 -21.42 -1.82 -7.63
N LEU A 181 -20.70 -1.40 -8.67
CA LEU A 181 -19.98 -2.30 -9.57
C LEU A 181 -18.93 -3.13 -8.82
N ALA A 182 -18.15 -2.51 -7.92
CA ALA A 182 -17.16 -3.22 -7.12
C ALA A 182 -17.81 -4.30 -6.22
N MET A 183 -18.94 -3.99 -5.59
CA MET A 183 -19.71 -4.95 -4.80
C MET A 183 -20.27 -6.08 -5.68
N SER A 184 -20.80 -5.76 -6.86
CA SER A 184 -21.28 -6.76 -7.82
C SER A 184 -20.17 -7.68 -8.32
N ILE A 185 -18.98 -7.13 -8.63
CA ILE A 185 -17.81 -7.92 -9.03
C ILE A 185 -17.40 -8.87 -7.91
N PHE A 186 -17.35 -8.39 -6.66
CA PHE A 186 -16.99 -9.21 -5.52
C PHE A 186 -17.96 -10.38 -5.34
N TYR A 187 -19.26 -10.08 -5.31
CA TYR A 187 -20.31 -11.10 -5.15
C TYR A 187 -20.33 -12.11 -6.31
N LEU A 188 -20.17 -11.63 -7.55
CA LEU A 188 -20.11 -12.51 -8.72
C LEU A 188 -18.88 -13.41 -8.69
N ALA A 189 -17.73 -12.89 -8.26
CA ALA A 189 -16.53 -13.70 -8.10
C ALA A 189 -16.74 -14.84 -7.10
N GLU A 190 -17.35 -14.54 -5.95
CA GLU A 190 -17.67 -15.54 -4.93
C GLU A 190 -18.59 -16.63 -5.46
N GLN A 191 -19.65 -16.25 -6.19
CA GLN A 191 -20.62 -17.21 -6.76
C GLN A 191 -20.04 -18.08 -7.88
N LEU A 192 -19.05 -17.57 -8.63
CA LEU A 192 -18.37 -18.33 -9.68
C LEU A 192 -17.20 -19.18 -9.16
N GLY A 193 -16.98 -19.22 -7.83
CA GLY A 193 -15.83 -19.92 -7.24
C GLY A 193 -14.48 -19.28 -7.55
N ALA A 194 -14.48 -18.00 -7.94
CA ALA A 194 -13.28 -17.19 -8.06
C ALA A 194 -12.91 -16.54 -6.73
N GLU A 195 -11.63 -16.20 -6.56
CA GLU A 195 -11.11 -15.44 -5.42
C GLU A 195 -11.48 -13.94 -5.58
N PRO A 196 -12.42 -13.41 -4.77
CA PRO A 196 -12.96 -12.07 -5.00
C PRO A 196 -11.93 -10.96 -4.84
N LEU A 197 -11.03 -11.09 -3.85
CA LEU A 197 -10.00 -10.09 -3.59
C LEU A 197 -8.99 -10.00 -4.75
N LEU A 198 -8.56 -11.14 -5.29
CA LEU A 198 -7.67 -11.18 -6.44
C LEU A 198 -8.35 -10.55 -7.67
N THR A 199 -9.63 -10.85 -7.89
CA THR A 199 -10.45 -10.27 -8.96
C THR A 199 -10.47 -8.73 -8.88
N CYS A 200 -10.71 -8.17 -7.68
CA CYS A 200 -10.71 -6.72 -7.46
C CYS A 200 -9.32 -6.08 -7.67
N VAL A 201 -8.25 -6.73 -7.19
CA VAL A 201 -6.87 -6.24 -7.38
C VAL A 201 -6.51 -6.22 -8.87
N LEU A 202 -6.83 -7.28 -9.60
CA LEU A 202 -6.59 -7.36 -11.04
C LEU A 202 -7.40 -6.31 -11.82
N ALA A 203 -8.66 -6.08 -11.44
CA ALA A 203 -9.47 -5.01 -12.02
C ALA A 203 -8.79 -3.64 -11.83
N GLY A 204 -8.29 -3.36 -10.62
CA GLY A 204 -7.54 -2.14 -10.30
C GLY A 204 -6.24 -2.02 -11.10
N ILE A 205 -5.50 -3.12 -11.29
CA ILE A 205 -4.29 -3.17 -12.12
C ILE A 205 -4.62 -2.86 -13.58
N VAL A 206 -5.68 -3.45 -14.14
CA VAL A 206 -6.10 -3.19 -15.52
C VAL A 206 -6.45 -1.73 -15.72
N VAL A 207 -7.26 -1.17 -14.83
CA VAL A 207 -7.65 0.25 -14.89
C VAL A 207 -6.41 1.16 -14.79
N SER A 208 -5.50 0.86 -13.86
CA SER A 208 -4.29 1.65 -13.63
C SER A 208 -3.25 1.56 -14.76
N ASN A 209 -3.38 0.58 -15.67
CA ASN A 209 -2.42 0.39 -16.77
C ASN A 209 -3.02 0.69 -18.15
N ARG A 210 -4.32 0.96 -18.27
CA ARG A 210 -4.91 1.39 -19.55
C ARG A 210 -4.47 2.81 -19.87
N LYS A 211 -3.57 2.94 -20.84
CA LYS A 211 -3.30 4.23 -21.49
C LYS A 211 -4.52 4.60 -22.33
N GLY A 212 -5.15 5.73 -22.01
CA GLY A 212 -6.18 6.28 -22.88
C GLY A 212 -5.53 6.86 -24.13
N ASP A 213 -6.06 6.49 -25.28
CA ASP A 213 -5.50 6.80 -26.61
C ASP A 213 -5.47 8.31 -26.91
N GLN A 214 -6.27 9.12 -26.18
CA GLN A 214 -6.39 10.57 -26.39
C GLN A 214 -6.73 11.32 -25.08
N GLY A 215 -5.83 11.33 -24.09
CA GLY A 215 -5.99 12.10 -22.84
C GLY A 215 -7.06 11.58 -21.84
N GLY A 216 -7.98 10.72 -22.29
CA GLY A 216 -9.03 10.12 -21.43
C GLY A 216 -8.49 9.19 -20.33
N GLY A 217 -7.30 8.63 -20.51
CA GLY A 217 -6.66 7.77 -19.50
C GLY A 217 -6.34 8.55 -18.23
N GLN A 218 -5.71 9.72 -18.34
CA GLN A 218 -5.40 10.55 -17.18
C GLN A 218 -6.66 11.02 -16.46
N ALA A 219 -7.70 11.42 -17.22
CA ALA A 219 -8.98 11.82 -16.65
C ALA A 219 -9.67 10.68 -15.87
N ALA A 220 -9.66 9.45 -16.40
CA ALA A 220 -10.22 8.28 -15.72
C ALA A 220 -9.47 7.96 -14.41
N HIS A 221 -8.14 8.14 -14.38
CA HIS A 221 -7.34 7.95 -13.17
C HIS A 221 -7.64 9.01 -12.11
N ASP A 222 -7.72 10.28 -12.49
CA ASP A 222 -8.03 11.37 -11.57
C ASP A 222 -9.45 11.25 -11.01
N GLU A 223 -10.39 10.80 -11.85
CA GLU A 223 -11.77 10.53 -11.44
C GLU A 223 -11.86 9.33 -10.49
N LEU A 224 -11.16 8.23 -10.78
CA LEU A 224 -11.07 7.10 -9.86
C LEU A 224 -10.48 7.53 -8.51
N LYS A 225 -9.40 8.33 -8.53
CA LYS A 225 -8.77 8.84 -7.31
C LYS A 225 -9.74 9.72 -6.50
N ALA A 226 -10.51 10.58 -7.16
CA ALA A 226 -11.52 11.41 -6.52
C ALA A 226 -12.63 10.56 -5.89
N SER A 227 -13.16 9.57 -6.61
CA SER A 227 -14.15 8.62 -6.07
C SER A 227 -13.61 7.84 -4.87
N LEU A 228 -12.38 7.33 -4.95
CA LEU A 228 -11.75 6.61 -3.84
C LEU A 228 -11.53 7.51 -2.62
N ALA A 229 -11.21 8.79 -2.80
CA ALA A 229 -11.04 9.74 -1.69
C ALA A 229 -12.32 9.91 -0.86
N HIS A 230 -13.51 9.76 -1.48
CA HIS A 230 -14.79 9.81 -0.78
C HIS A 230 -15.17 8.46 -0.14
N VAL A 231 -14.90 7.34 -0.81
CA VAL A 231 -15.35 6.01 -0.37
C VAL A 231 -14.41 5.41 0.69
N MET A 232 -13.09 5.56 0.53
CA MET A 232 -12.10 4.91 1.39
C MET A 232 -12.24 5.24 2.88
N PRO A 233 -12.45 6.52 3.31
CA PRO A 233 -12.60 6.81 4.73
C PRO A 233 -13.78 6.07 5.38
N VAL A 234 -14.93 6.04 4.70
CA VAL A 234 -16.15 5.38 5.18
C VAL A 234 -15.94 3.86 5.26
N VAL A 235 -15.41 3.26 4.19
CA VAL A 235 -15.14 1.82 4.14
C VAL A 235 -14.09 1.43 5.17
N ASN A 236 -13.01 2.20 5.33
CA ASN A 236 -11.98 1.93 6.33
C ASN A 236 -12.52 2.05 7.75
N MET A 237 -13.35 3.07 8.05
CA MET A 237 -13.98 3.23 9.36
C MET A 237 -14.86 2.02 9.69
N ALA A 238 -15.73 1.60 8.77
CA ALA A 238 -16.57 0.43 8.95
C ALA A 238 -15.72 -0.86 9.08
N PHE A 239 -14.74 -1.06 8.21
CA PHE A 239 -13.87 -2.23 8.20
C PHE A 239 -13.06 -2.36 9.49
N PHE A 240 -12.33 -1.32 9.90
CA PHE A 240 -11.50 -1.37 11.10
C PHE A 240 -12.36 -1.39 12.38
N GLY A 241 -13.50 -0.70 12.39
CA GLY A 241 -14.46 -0.76 13.49
C GLY A 241 -15.03 -2.17 13.68
N LEU A 242 -15.50 -2.81 12.61
CA LEU A 242 -16.04 -4.19 12.64
C LEU A 242 -14.94 -5.23 12.91
N ALA A 243 -13.74 -5.04 12.35
CA ALA A 243 -12.61 -5.91 12.62
C ALA A 243 -12.23 -5.87 14.10
N GLY A 244 -12.15 -4.68 14.70
CA GLY A 244 -11.93 -4.50 16.13
C GLY A 244 -13.04 -5.09 17.00
N ALA A 245 -14.30 -4.84 16.65
CA ALA A 245 -15.46 -5.38 17.37
C ALA A 245 -15.57 -6.93 17.27
N SER A 246 -15.02 -7.52 16.20
CA SER A 246 -14.99 -8.98 16.02
C SER A 246 -13.91 -9.69 16.85
N VAL A 247 -13.00 -8.96 17.50
CA VAL A 247 -11.87 -9.55 18.23
C VAL A 247 -12.36 -10.22 19.52
N ARG A 248 -12.09 -11.51 19.65
CA ARG A 248 -12.33 -12.27 20.88
C ARG A 248 -11.18 -12.01 21.86
N LEU A 249 -11.39 -11.14 22.85
CA LEU A 249 -10.34 -10.70 23.80
C LEU A 249 -9.73 -11.85 24.60
N LYS A 250 -10.52 -12.79 25.12
CA LYS A 250 -10.00 -13.90 25.93
C LYS A 250 -9.02 -14.79 25.14
N PRO A 251 -9.39 -15.35 23.97
CA PRO A 251 -8.44 -16.06 23.11
C PRO A 251 -7.24 -15.21 22.65
N LEU A 252 -7.45 -13.91 22.38
CA LEU A 252 -6.36 -13.01 21.99
C LEU A 252 -5.31 -12.91 23.10
N VAL A 253 -5.73 -12.60 24.34
CA VAL A 253 -4.83 -12.48 25.49
C VAL A 253 -4.09 -13.79 25.74
N ALA A 254 -4.79 -14.92 25.64
CA ALA A 254 -4.20 -16.26 25.80
C ALA A 254 -3.13 -16.58 24.74
N THR A 255 -3.18 -15.93 23.58
CA THR A 255 -2.26 -16.16 22.45
C THR A 255 -1.23 -15.04 22.27
N LEU A 256 -1.15 -14.05 23.17
CA LEU A 256 -0.18 -12.96 23.08
C LEU A 256 1.27 -13.43 23.20
N TRP A 257 1.55 -14.40 24.09
CA TRP A 257 2.90 -14.94 24.25
C TRP A 257 3.38 -15.63 22.97
N ALA A 258 2.53 -16.45 22.36
CA ALA A 258 2.82 -17.11 21.10
C ALA A 258 2.92 -16.10 19.96
N GLY A 259 2.06 -15.07 20.00
CA GLY A 259 2.10 -13.91 19.12
C GLY A 259 3.44 -13.20 19.12
N ALA A 260 4.01 -12.97 20.30
CA ALA A 260 5.32 -12.34 20.47
C ALA A 260 6.46 -13.20 19.92
N VAL A 261 6.43 -14.52 20.15
CA VAL A 261 7.42 -15.46 19.61
C VAL A 261 7.35 -15.50 18.09
N LEU A 262 6.15 -15.65 17.52
CA LEU A 262 5.94 -15.65 16.07
C LEU A 262 6.33 -14.31 15.44
N PHE A 263 6.07 -13.20 16.12
CA PHE A 263 6.53 -11.87 15.71
C PHE A 263 8.05 -11.80 15.66
N ALA A 264 8.76 -12.30 16.67
CA ALA A 264 10.22 -12.31 16.70
C ALA A 264 10.81 -13.18 15.58
N VAL A 265 10.26 -14.39 15.36
CA VAL A 265 10.66 -15.26 14.24
C VAL A 265 10.42 -14.55 12.91
N ARG A 266 9.25 -13.91 12.75
CA ARG A 266 8.93 -13.16 11.54
C ARG A 266 9.93 -12.02 11.32
N LEU A 267 10.31 -11.30 12.36
CA LEU A 267 11.26 -10.19 12.29
C LEU A 267 12.62 -10.67 11.75
N ALA A 268 13.12 -11.78 12.31
CA ALA A 268 14.36 -12.40 11.87
C ALA A 268 14.26 -12.90 10.41
N ALA A 269 13.14 -13.53 10.04
CA ALA A 269 12.91 -14.03 8.69
C ALA A 269 12.81 -12.90 7.65
N VAL A 270 12.12 -11.81 7.99
CA VAL A 270 12.02 -10.60 7.14
C VAL A 270 13.37 -9.93 7.00
N PHE A 271 14.14 -9.82 8.08
CA PHE A 271 15.51 -9.31 8.06
C PHE A 271 16.39 -10.13 7.10
N MET A 272 16.47 -11.45 7.33
CA MET A 272 17.30 -12.35 6.53
C MET A 272 16.87 -12.36 5.05
N GLY A 273 15.58 -12.52 4.78
CA GLY A 273 15.06 -12.61 3.42
C GLY A 273 15.23 -11.31 2.62
N SER A 274 15.02 -10.16 3.27
CA SER A 274 15.19 -8.87 2.59
C SER A 274 16.66 -8.50 2.39
N TRP A 275 17.53 -8.82 3.35
CA TRP A 275 18.96 -8.59 3.23
C TRP A 275 19.56 -9.45 2.12
N LEU A 276 19.24 -10.75 2.09
CA LEU A 276 19.70 -11.68 1.07
C LEU A 276 19.13 -11.32 -0.32
N GLY A 277 17.84 -10.96 -0.38
CA GLY A 277 17.22 -10.50 -1.61
C GLY A 277 17.80 -9.20 -2.15
N ALA A 278 18.12 -8.25 -1.27
CA ALA A 278 18.78 -7.02 -1.64
C ALA A 278 20.25 -7.25 -2.05
N PHE A 279 20.93 -8.23 -1.46
CA PHE A 279 22.26 -8.65 -1.90
C PHE A 279 22.24 -9.22 -3.33
N ILE A 280 21.42 -10.24 -3.59
CA ILE A 280 21.31 -10.90 -4.90
C ILE A 280 20.74 -9.96 -5.97
N GLY A 281 19.86 -9.06 -5.54
CA GLY A 281 19.27 -8.01 -6.36
C GLY A 281 20.25 -6.92 -6.81
N GLY A 282 21.43 -6.83 -6.20
CA GLY A 282 22.42 -5.78 -6.48
C GLY A 282 22.02 -4.42 -5.90
N THR A 283 21.28 -4.40 -4.78
CA THR A 283 20.94 -3.17 -4.08
C THR A 283 22.19 -2.62 -3.36
N PRO A 284 22.43 -1.29 -3.40
CA PRO A 284 23.52 -0.63 -2.66
C PRO A 284 23.53 -1.00 -1.17
N SER A 285 24.73 -1.10 -0.60
CA SER A 285 24.94 -1.50 0.81
C SER A 285 24.19 -0.59 1.79
N GLU A 286 24.10 0.71 1.49
CA GLU A 286 23.41 1.74 2.29
C GLU A 286 21.93 1.44 2.53
N HIS A 287 21.27 0.83 1.54
CA HIS A 287 19.85 0.47 1.59
C HIS A 287 19.63 -0.99 2.03
N ARG A 288 20.57 -1.89 1.73
CA ARG A 288 20.46 -3.33 1.97
C ARG A 288 20.12 -3.68 3.43
N SER A 289 20.75 -3.01 4.39
CA SER A 289 20.54 -3.27 5.83
C SER A 289 19.24 -2.65 6.38
N LYS A 290 18.54 -1.84 5.60
CA LYS A 290 17.37 -1.07 6.05
C LYS A 290 16.04 -1.55 5.47
N ILE A 291 16.05 -2.22 4.31
CA ILE A 291 14.82 -2.63 3.59
C ILE A 291 13.86 -3.43 4.47
N TRP A 292 14.37 -4.28 5.36
CA TRP A 292 13.54 -5.07 6.27
C TRP A 292 12.61 -4.22 7.14
N GLN A 293 13.03 -3.03 7.56
CA GLN A 293 12.24 -2.11 8.38
C GLN A 293 10.98 -1.64 7.63
N GLY A 294 11.09 -1.50 6.31
CA GLY A 294 9.99 -1.24 5.41
C GLY A 294 9.08 -2.43 5.14
N MET A 295 9.35 -3.63 5.68
CA MET A 295 8.63 -4.88 5.39
C MET A 295 7.82 -5.45 6.57
N ILE A 296 7.83 -4.80 7.73
CA ILE A 296 7.28 -5.34 8.98
C ILE A 296 5.76 -5.23 9.05
N THR A 297 5.19 -4.03 8.94
CA THR A 297 3.77 -3.81 9.33
C THR A 297 2.79 -4.71 8.58
N GLN A 298 1.87 -5.29 9.32
CA GLN A 298 0.67 -5.95 8.83
C GLN A 298 -0.55 -5.13 9.26
N ALA A 299 -1.60 -5.10 8.44
CA ALA A 299 -2.84 -4.41 8.79
C ALA A 299 -4.02 -5.01 8.02
N GLY A 300 -4.78 -4.18 7.30
CA GLY A 300 -6.08 -4.54 6.71
C GLY A 300 -6.09 -5.82 5.87
N VAL A 301 -5.10 -6.05 4.99
CA VAL A 301 -5.05 -7.29 4.18
C VAL A 301 -4.92 -8.52 5.08
N ALA A 302 -3.95 -8.53 6.01
CA ALA A 302 -3.74 -9.66 6.91
C ALA A 302 -4.97 -9.92 7.82
N LEU A 303 -5.60 -8.86 8.34
CA LEU A 303 -6.83 -8.95 9.12
C LEU A 303 -8.01 -9.50 8.27
N GLY A 304 -8.15 -9.04 7.03
CA GLY A 304 -9.17 -9.50 6.11
C GLY A 304 -9.01 -10.99 5.77
N LEU A 305 -7.80 -11.42 5.40
CA LEU A 305 -7.49 -12.83 5.15
C LEU A 305 -7.74 -13.70 6.38
N THR A 306 -7.36 -13.21 7.57
CA THR A 306 -7.64 -13.90 8.85
C THR A 306 -9.14 -14.05 9.10
N LYS A 307 -9.93 -13.01 8.80
CA LYS A 307 -11.39 -13.05 8.94
C LYS A 307 -12.03 -14.04 7.96
N ILE A 308 -11.55 -14.12 6.72
CA ILE A 308 -11.99 -15.11 5.74
C ILE A 308 -11.78 -16.53 6.27
N VAL A 309 -10.61 -16.82 6.85
CA VAL A 309 -10.34 -18.13 7.48
C VAL A 309 -11.34 -18.41 8.60
N SER A 310 -11.58 -17.41 9.47
CA SER A 310 -12.54 -17.55 10.58
C SER A 310 -13.98 -17.81 10.13
N GLN A 311 -14.41 -17.25 9.00
CA GLN A 311 -15.76 -17.45 8.46
C GLN A 311 -15.87 -18.77 7.72
N ARG A 312 -14.84 -19.14 6.96
CA ARG A 312 -14.82 -20.35 6.12
C ARG A 312 -14.64 -21.62 6.94
N PHE A 313 -14.01 -21.53 8.11
CA PHE A 313 -13.81 -22.67 9.01
C PHE A 313 -14.32 -22.35 10.43
N PRO A 314 -15.64 -22.37 10.68
CA PRO A 314 -16.22 -21.90 11.94
C PRO A 314 -15.76 -22.67 13.18
N THR A 315 -15.31 -23.92 13.03
CA THR A 315 -14.92 -24.81 14.13
C THR A 315 -13.59 -24.44 14.77
N TRP A 316 -12.57 -24.11 13.97
CA TRP A 316 -11.21 -23.81 14.45
C TRP A 316 -10.71 -22.41 14.03
N GLY A 317 -11.33 -21.83 13.00
CA GLY A 317 -10.95 -20.55 12.41
C GLY A 317 -10.98 -19.37 13.39
N PRO A 318 -11.95 -19.25 14.32
CA PRO A 318 -11.93 -18.18 15.32
C PRO A 318 -10.72 -18.20 16.25
N ASP A 319 -10.23 -19.39 16.62
CA ASP A 319 -9.06 -19.53 17.50
C ASP A 319 -7.76 -19.30 16.73
N PHE A 320 -7.69 -19.80 15.48
CA PHE A 320 -6.63 -19.44 14.54
C PHE A 320 -6.56 -17.92 14.33
N ALA A 321 -7.72 -17.28 14.17
CA ALA A 321 -7.81 -15.85 13.98
C ALA A 321 -7.30 -15.07 15.19
N ALA A 322 -7.61 -15.51 16.42
CA ALA A 322 -7.07 -14.90 17.62
C ALA A 322 -5.54 -14.95 17.65
N LEU A 323 -4.94 -16.10 17.30
CA LEU A 323 -3.49 -16.25 17.20
C LEU A 323 -2.90 -15.33 16.12
N MET A 324 -3.46 -15.30 14.90
CA MET A 324 -2.94 -14.43 13.84
C MET A 324 -3.09 -12.94 14.18
N VAL A 325 -4.21 -12.54 14.80
CA VAL A 325 -4.43 -11.17 15.27
C VAL A 325 -3.41 -10.78 16.34
N SER A 326 -3.00 -11.71 17.22
CA SER A 326 -1.96 -11.43 18.21
C SER A 326 -0.62 -11.10 17.56
N VAL A 327 -0.21 -11.83 16.51
CA VAL A 327 1.00 -11.51 15.72
C VAL A 327 0.85 -10.18 14.97
N ILE A 328 -0.31 -9.95 14.34
CA ILE A 328 -0.61 -8.71 13.60
C ILE A 328 -0.51 -7.49 14.50
N LEU A 329 -0.97 -7.59 15.75
CA LEU A 329 -0.88 -6.52 16.75
C LEU A 329 0.58 -6.08 16.97
N PHE A 330 1.50 -7.02 17.22
CA PHE A 330 2.92 -6.69 17.39
C PHE A 330 3.53 -6.09 16.12
N ASN A 331 3.20 -6.64 14.95
CA ASN A 331 3.66 -6.08 13.67
C ASN A 331 3.14 -4.66 13.42
N LEU A 332 1.91 -4.36 13.85
CA LEU A 332 1.30 -3.04 13.72
C LEU A 332 1.98 -2.01 14.64
N LEU A 333 2.33 -2.41 15.85
CA LEU A 333 3.01 -1.54 16.82
C LEU A 333 4.46 -1.24 16.41
N ALA A 334 5.20 -2.25 15.96
CA ALA A 334 6.62 -2.09 15.60
C ALA A 334 6.84 -1.49 14.21
N GLY A 335 5.97 -1.81 13.25
CA GLY A 335 6.22 -1.56 11.83
C GLY A 335 6.34 -0.09 11.41
N PRO A 336 5.35 0.79 11.69
CA PRO A 336 5.37 2.18 11.26
C PRO A 336 6.53 2.98 11.87
N PRO A 337 6.83 2.90 13.19
CA PRO A 337 7.98 3.58 13.77
C PRO A 337 9.31 3.16 13.13
N LEU A 338 9.53 1.86 12.93
CA LEU A 338 10.74 1.35 12.29
C LEU A 338 10.83 1.80 10.83
N PHE A 339 9.73 1.77 10.08
CA PHE A 339 9.74 2.24 8.70
C PHE A 339 10.03 3.74 8.61
N LYS A 340 9.45 4.55 9.50
CA LYS A 340 9.74 5.99 9.59
C LYS A 340 11.22 6.24 9.89
N ALA A 341 11.79 5.53 10.87
CA ALA A 341 13.22 5.61 11.18
C ALA A 341 14.10 5.22 9.97
N ALA A 342 13.69 4.21 9.21
CA ALA A 342 14.39 3.79 7.99
C ALA A 342 14.42 4.90 6.94
N VAL A 343 13.28 5.56 6.68
CA VAL A 343 13.18 6.65 5.71
C VAL A 343 14.05 7.84 6.13
N VAL A 344 14.05 8.19 7.42
CA VAL A 344 14.92 9.24 7.97
C VAL A 344 16.39 8.88 7.82
N SER A 345 16.78 7.68 8.22
CA SER A 345 18.17 7.21 8.13
C SER A 345 18.68 6.96 6.70
N ALA A 346 17.77 6.84 5.74
CA ALA A 346 18.08 6.82 4.31
C ALA A 346 18.28 8.23 3.73
N GLY A 347 18.03 9.29 4.51
CA GLY A 347 18.09 10.67 4.04
C GLY A 347 16.95 11.04 3.08
N GLU A 348 15.88 10.25 3.04
CA GLU A 348 14.77 10.43 2.09
C GLU A 348 13.54 11.10 2.71
N ALA A 349 13.57 11.41 4.02
CA ALA A 349 12.51 12.13 4.72
C ALA A 349 12.65 13.66 4.52
N ARG A 350 11.88 14.24 3.60
CA ARG A 350 11.95 15.67 3.29
C ARG A 350 11.19 16.55 4.29
N ALA A 351 10.10 16.05 4.86
CA ALA A 351 9.26 16.80 5.79
C ALA A 351 9.97 17.16 7.12
N LEU A 352 11.07 16.48 7.43
CA LEU A 352 11.79 16.66 8.69
C LEU A 352 12.97 17.65 8.60
N HIS A 353 13.26 18.22 7.42
CA HIS A 353 14.41 19.13 7.20
C HIS A 353 15.76 18.60 7.78
N LEU A 354 15.93 17.29 7.88
CA LEU A 354 17.15 16.64 8.40
C LEU A 354 18.23 16.44 7.34
N THR A 355 18.01 16.89 6.10
CA THR A 355 19.07 17.01 5.11
C THR A 355 19.90 18.25 5.41
N PRO A 356 21.23 18.16 5.52
CA PRO A 356 22.05 19.34 5.33
C PRO A 356 21.67 19.92 3.97
N SER A 357 21.28 21.19 3.95
CA SER A 357 21.07 21.94 2.72
C SER A 357 22.37 21.92 1.90
N SER A 358 22.53 20.94 1.01
CA SER A 358 23.51 21.03 -0.06
C SER A 358 22.79 21.58 -1.28
N SER A 359 22.86 22.91 -1.40
CA SER A 359 22.54 23.78 -2.54
C SER A 359 21.33 24.70 -2.31
N PRO A 360 21.52 26.03 -2.26
CA PRO A 360 20.40 26.95 -2.41
C PRO A 360 19.73 26.71 -3.78
N PRO A 361 18.44 27.03 -3.93
CA PRO A 361 17.74 26.87 -5.20
C PRO A 361 18.50 27.61 -6.29
N ASN A 362 18.83 26.90 -7.37
CA ASN A 362 19.35 27.50 -8.59
C ASN A 362 18.37 28.56 -9.07
N THR A 363 18.64 29.82 -8.74
CA THR A 363 18.12 30.96 -9.50
C THR A 363 18.50 30.75 -10.96
N PRO A 364 17.55 30.81 -11.92
CA PRO A 364 17.86 30.65 -13.32
C PRO A 364 18.99 31.60 -13.73
N ARG A 365 20.02 31.05 -14.37
CA ARG A 365 21.23 31.77 -14.81
C ARG A 365 20.96 32.86 -15.87
N SER A 366 19.69 33.13 -16.21
CA SER A 366 19.25 34.20 -17.12
C SER A 366 19.07 35.55 -16.43
N GLU A 367 18.75 35.62 -15.13
CA GLU A 367 18.51 36.91 -14.47
C GLU A 367 19.79 37.65 -14.08
N HIS A 368 20.88 36.93 -13.80
CA HIS A 368 22.18 37.56 -13.51
C HIS A 368 22.82 38.23 -14.75
N LYS A 369 22.46 37.79 -15.97
CA LYS A 369 22.91 38.46 -17.21
C LYS A 369 22.10 39.72 -17.50
N HIS A 370 20.80 39.72 -17.22
CA HIS A 370 19.95 40.90 -17.38
C HIS A 370 20.24 41.99 -16.34
N MET A 371 20.50 41.63 -15.07
CA MET A 371 20.90 42.62 -14.06
C MET A 371 22.30 43.20 -14.30
N ARG A 372 23.26 42.42 -14.81
CA ARG A 372 24.58 42.95 -15.19
C ARG A 372 24.55 43.84 -16.44
N HIS A 373 23.61 43.61 -17.37
CA HIS A 373 23.40 44.51 -18.51
C HIS A 373 22.63 45.79 -18.11
N ALA A 374 21.66 45.68 -17.20
CA ALA A 374 20.95 46.84 -16.67
C ALA A 374 21.86 47.75 -15.83
N ALA A 375 22.71 47.18 -14.98
CA ALA A 375 23.69 47.95 -14.18
C ALA A 375 24.75 48.64 -15.06
N LYS A 376 25.16 48.03 -16.18
CA LYS A 376 26.08 48.68 -17.15
C LYS A 376 25.45 49.81 -17.96
N HIS A 377 24.13 49.80 -18.16
CA HIS A 377 23.42 50.90 -18.83
C HIS A 377 23.05 52.06 -17.91
N LEU A 378 22.97 51.83 -16.59
CA LEU A 378 22.80 52.90 -15.59
C LEU A 378 24.11 53.65 -15.32
N ASP A 379 25.26 52.98 -15.36
CA ASP A 379 26.58 53.60 -15.12
C ASP A 379 27.10 54.44 -16.32
N SER A 380 26.55 54.24 -17.52
CA SER A 380 26.90 55.03 -18.71
C SER A 380 26.02 56.25 -18.96
N SER A 381 24.99 56.47 -18.14
CA SER A 381 24.01 57.57 -18.29
C SER A 381 24.21 58.72 -17.30
N THR A 382 25.09 58.56 -16.30
CA THR A 382 25.29 59.56 -15.23
C THR A 382 26.64 60.27 -15.29
N LYS A 383 27.08 60.66 -16.49
CA LYS A 383 28.18 61.62 -16.68
C LYS A 383 27.78 62.71 -17.68
N ALA A 384 26.88 63.59 -17.27
CA ALA A 384 26.80 64.99 -17.71
C ALA A 384 25.56 65.66 -17.11
N ASN A 385 25.68 66.30 -15.93
CA ASN A 385 25.10 67.63 -15.67
C ASN A 385 25.47 68.12 -14.26
N PRO A 386 26.27 69.19 -14.08
CA PRO A 386 26.51 69.79 -12.78
C PRO A 386 25.43 70.85 -12.49
N ALA A 387 24.19 70.45 -12.23
CA ALA A 387 23.12 71.40 -11.91
C ALA A 387 21.88 70.78 -11.22
N VAL A 388 22.02 69.81 -10.31
CA VAL A 388 20.88 69.37 -9.47
C VAL A 388 21.39 68.87 -8.10
N ASP A 389 21.93 69.77 -7.29
CA ASP A 389 22.43 69.45 -5.93
C ASP A 389 21.66 70.22 -4.84
N SER A 390 20.36 70.44 -5.05
CA SER A 390 19.54 71.26 -4.13
C SER A 390 18.21 70.66 -3.68
N TYR A 391 17.94 69.36 -3.90
CA TYR A 391 16.62 68.78 -3.56
C TYR A 391 16.58 67.45 -2.80
N LEU A 392 17.70 66.87 -2.36
CA LEU A 392 17.70 65.61 -1.61
C LEU A 392 18.29 65.72 -0.19
N GLY A 393 18.02 66.84 0.47
CA GLY A 393 18.23 67.01 1.90
C GLY A 393 16.91 67.12 2.64
N ARG A 394 16.23 65.99 2.91
CA ARG A 394 15.21 65.76 3.97
C ARG A 394 14.36 64.53 3.62
N ASN A 395 14.67 63.38 4.23
CA ASN A 395 13.68 62.40 4.75
C ASN A 395 14.37 61.09 5.19
N SER A 396 15.29 61.20 6.15
CA SER A 396 16.02 60.06 6.72
C SER A 396 15.87 59.96 8.24
N ALA A 397 14.73 60.37 8.82
CA ALA A 397 14.59 60.43 10.28
C ALA A 397 13.25 60.00 10.91
N ASP A 398 12.21 59.61 10.15
CA ASP A 398 10.86 59.45 10.73
C ASP A 398 10.19 58.07 10.53
N ARG A 399 10.96 56.97 10.42
CA ARG A 399 10.36 55.61 10.37
C ARG A 399 11.03 54.58 11.29
N LEU A 400 11.35 54.99 12.51
CA LEU A 400 11.72 54.08 13.61
C LEU A 400 11.07 54.54 14.92
N ALA A 401 9.74 54.42 15.00
CA ALA A 401 8.94 54.33 16.22
C ALA A 401 7.50 54.05 15.80
N VAL A 402 6.72 53.36 16.63
CA VAL A 402 5.30 52.93 16.41
C VAL A 402 5.23 51.67 15.54
N THR A 403 4.89 50.46 15.99
CA THR A 403 4.17 50.00 17.20
C THR A 403 4.37 48.49 17.32
N GLY A 404 4.70 48.02 18.52
CA GLY A 404 4.29 46.69 18.97
C GLY A 404 2.99 46.84 19.75
N GLU A 405 1.95 46.12 19.34
CA GLU A 405 0.84 45.69 20.20
C GLU A 405 -0.09 44.77 19.39
N GLN A 406 -0.73 43.82 20.10
CA GLN A 406 -1.77 42.87 19.66
C GLN A 406 -1.32 41.47 19.22
N ALA A 407 -1.19 40.59 20.23
CA ALA A 407 -1.74 39.23 20.16
C ALA A 407 -2.16 38.80 21.59
N VAL A 408 -3.48 38.76 21.82
CA VAL A 408 -4.16 37.93 22.82
C VAL A 408 -4.72 36.73 22.07
#